data_AF-A0A9W7M238-F1
#
_entry.id   AF-A0A9W7M238-F1
#
_cell.length_a   1.000
_cell.length_b   1.000
_cell.length_c   1.000
_cell.angle_alpha   90.00
_cell.angle_beta   90.00
_cell.angle_gamma   90.00
#
_symmetry.space_group_name_H-M   'P 1'
#
loop_
_entity.id
_entity.type
_entity.pdbx_description
1 polymer ?
#
loop_
_entity_poly.entity_id
_entity_poly.type
_entity_poly.pdbx_seq_one_letter_code
_entity_poly.pdbx_strand_id
1 'polypeptide(L)'
;MAKELHITVSGVFWCPISLDLMKSLVSLCTGITYDRSSIHQWLESGHDTCPTTMQVLPSKDFISNLTLHRLINLWIQSSTLRPGSNSPRLLSAIFEVRAKLLMERIESQICVDSLSKVSEFVSCCEENQRFFC
;
A
#
# COMPACT_ATOMS: atom_id res chain seq x y z
N MET A 1 -27.89 23.36 -4.44
CA MET A 1 -26.46 23.50 -4.80
C MET A 1 -25.72 22.33 -4.18
N ALA A 2 -25.38 21.31 -4.97
CA ALA A 2 -24.61 20.18 -4.47
C ALA A 2 -23.16 20.65 -4.21
N LYS A 3 -22.71 20.57 -2.96
CA LYS A 3 -21.32 20.85 -2.60
C LYS A 3 -20.45 19.80 -3.28
N GLU A 4 -19.63 20.24 -4.22
CA GLU A 4 -18.65 19.40 -4.90
C GLU A 4 -17.60 18.97 -3.86
N LEU A 5 -17.71 17.73 -3.38
CA LEU A 5 -16.74 17.15 -2.44
C LEU A 5 -15.47 16.86 -3.23
N HIS A 6 -14.50 17.78 -3.18
CA HIS A 6 -13.18 17.56 -3.73
C HIS A 6 -12.42 16.56 -2.86
N ILE A 7 -12.58 15.26 -3.15
CA ILE A 7 -11.86 14.20 -2.46
C ILE A 7 -10.42 14.22 -2.97
N THR A 8 -9.48 14.63 -2.11
CA THR A 8 -8.05 14.54 -2.41
C THR A 8 -7.57 13.09 -2.24
N VAL A 9 -6.52 12.72 -2.97
CA VAL A 9 -5.90 11.39 -2.83
C VAL A 9 -5.40 11.24 -1.40
N SER A 10 -6.07 10.38 -0.63
CA SER A 10 -5.72 10.13 0.77
C SER A 10 -5.03 8.77 0.87
N GLY A 11 -3.94 8.69 1.64
CA GLY A 11 -3.18 7.45 1.86
C GLY A 11 -4.04 6.31 2.41
N VAL A 12 -5.20 6.63 2.99
CA VAL A 12 -6.18 5.65 3.51
C VAL A 12 -6.82 4.76 2.44
N PHE A 13 -6.67 5.09 1.15
CA PHE A 13 -7.20 4.26 0.06
C PHE A 13 -6.28 3.08 -0.29
N TRP A 14 -5.00 3.16 0.10
CA TRP A 14 -3.96 2.22 -0.30
C TRP A 14 -3.79 1.11 0.76
N CYS A 15 -3.59 -0.12 0.30
CA CYS A 15 -3.41 -1.24 1.19
C CYS A 15 -2.05 -1.13 1.92
N PRO A 16 -2.00 -1.21 3.26
CA PRO A 16 -0.73 -1.13 3.97
C PRO A 16 0.24 -2.29 3.66
N ILE A 17 -0.24 -3.41 3.12
CA ILE A 17 0.61 -4.57 2.79
C ILE A 17 1.18 -4.40 1.37
N SER A 18 0.31 -4.37 0.36
CA SER A 18 0.72 -4.32 -1.05
C SER A 18 1.08 -2.93 -1.56
N LEU A 19 0.71 -1.87 -0.83
CA LEU A 19 0.84 -0.47 -1.24
C LEU A 19 0.11 -0.16 -2.55
N ASP A 20 -0.86 -1.00 -2.90
CA ASP A 20 -1.73 -0.87 -4.06
C ASP A 20 -3.10 -0.31 -3.67
N LEU A 21 -3.79 0.26 -4.65
CA LEU A 21 -5.17 0.69 -4.49
C LEU A 21 -6.07 -0.49 -4.11
N MET A 22 -6.74 -0.38 -2.96
CA MET A 22 -7.62 -1.42 -2.45
C MET A 22 -8.84 -1.60 -3.36
N LYS A 23 -9.10 -2.84 -3.77
CA LYS A 23 -10.26 -3.21 -4.60
C LYS A 23 -11.34 -3.85 -3.75
N SER A 24 -10.94 -4.74 -2.84
CA SER A 24 -11.85 -5.45 -1.93
C SER A 24 -11.50 -5.11 -0.48
N LEU A 25 -12.25 -4.20 0.12
CA LEU A 25 -11.90 -3.64 1.43
C LEU A 25 -12.45 -4.48 2.58
N VAL A 26 -11.52 -5.02 3.37
CA VAL A 26 -11.80 -5.74 4.61
C VAL A 26 -10.99 -5.14 5.76
N SER A 27 -11.60 -5.05 6.92
CA SER A 27 -10.98 -4.54 8.13
C SER A 27 -10.79 -5.67 9.13
N LEU A 28 -9.67 -5.65 9.82
CA LEU A 28 -9.44 -6.50 10.98
C LEU A 28 -10.13 -5.92 12.21
N CYS A 29 -10.21 -6.70 13.28
CA CYS A 29 -10.68 -6.25 14.60
C CYS A 29 -9.85 -5.07 15.16
N THR A 30 -8.63 -4.85 14.67
CA THR A 30 -7.80 -3.68 14.99
C THR A 30 -8.30 -2.38 14.35
N GLY A 31 -9.30 -2.43 13.47
CA GLY A 31 -9.84 -1.28 12.76
C GLY A 31 -9.05 -0.86 11.53
N ILE A 32 -7.93 -1.53 11.22
CA ILE A 32 -7.15 -1.26 10.00
C ILE A 32 -7.79 -1.99 8.81
N THR A 33 -7.93 -1.27 7.70
CA THR A 33 -8.47 -1.80 6.44
C THR A 33 -7.35 -2.20 5.49
N TYR A 34 -7.52 -3.35 4.84
CA TYR A 34 -6.61 -3.92 3.85
C TYR A 34 -7.37 -4.33 2.60
N ASP A 35 -6.64 -4.59 1.51
CA ASP A 35 -7.20 -5.38 0.42
C ASP A 35 -7.32 -6.85 0.87
N ARG A 36 -8.47 -7.46 0.56
CA ARG A 36 -8.81 -8.83 0.95
C ARG A 36 -7.74 -9.83 0.51
N SER A 37 -7.22 -9.70 -0.71
CA SER A 37 -6.22 -10.64 -1.22
C SER A 37 -4.92 -10.57 -0.40
N SER A 38 -4.47 -9.35 -0.08
CA SER A 38 -3.22 -9.12 0.63
C SER A 38 -3.29 -9.59 2.08
N ILE A 39 -4.36 -9.26 2.82
CA ILE A 39 -4.47 -9.71 4.22
C ILE A 39 -4.77 -11.21 4.32
N HIS A 40 -5.49 -11.77 3.35
CA HIS A 40 -5.73 -13.21 3.32
C HIS A 40 -4.41 -13.96 3.11
N GLN A 41 -3.59 -13.56 2.14
CA GLN A 41 -2.28 -14.16 1.92
C GLN A 41 -1.36 -14.06 3.15
N TRP A 42 -1.39 -12.93 3.86
CA TRP A 42 -0.66 -12.76 5.13
C TRP A 42 -1.07 -13.81 6.16
N LEU A 43 -2.37 -14.00 6.39
CA LEU A 43 -2.87 -14.98 7.36
C LEU A 43 -2.62 -16.43 6.93
N GLU A 44 -2.73 -16.73 5.63
CA GLU A 44 -2.43 -18.05 5.06
C GLU A 44 -0.94 -18.41 5.16
N SER A 45 -0.06 -17.40 5.18
CA SER A 45 1.40 -17.59 5.39
C SER A 45 1.75 -17.97 6.83
N GLY A 46 0.76 -18.16 7.70
CA GLY A 46 0.92 -18.57 9.09
C GLY A 46 1.02 -17.42 10.08
N HIS A 47 0.92 -16.16 9.63
CA HIS A 47 0.92 -15.02 10.52
C HIS A 47 -0.41 -14.91 11.29
N ASP A 48 -0.31 -14.58 12.58
CA ASP A 48 -1.44 -14.37 13.50
C ASP A 48 -1.49 -12.94 14.06
N THR A 49 -0.67 -12.04 13.51
CA THR A 49 -0.58 -10.63 13.91
C THR A 49 -1.17 -9.68 12.87
N CYS A 50 -1.57 -8.50 13.32
CA CYS A 50 -1.92 -7.39 12.45
C CYS A 50 -0.65 -6.83 11.79
N PRO A 51 -0.58 -6.76 10.44
CA PRO A 51 0.62 -6.26 9.74
C PRO A 51 1.01 -4.81 10.06
N THR A 52 0.07 -4.01 10.57
CA THR A 52 0.29 -2.58 10.82
C THR A 52 0.54 -2.30 12.31
N THR A 53 -0.24 -2.90 13.20
CA THR A 53 -0.10 -2.67 14.65
C THR A 53 0.87 -3.64 15.32
N MET A 54 1.28 -4.71 14.61
CA MET A 54 2.10 -5.80 15.13
C MET A 54 1.52 -6.52 16.35
N GLN A 55 0.22 -6.35 16.60
CA GLN A 55 -0.50 -7.01 17.70
C GLN A 55 -1.09 -8.34 17.25
N VAL A 56 -1.09 -9.34 18.13
CA VAL A 56 -1.76 -10.63 17.90
C VAL A 56 -3.26 -10.39 17.69
N LEU A 57 -3.83 -11.02 16.66
CA LEU A 57 -5.23 -10.88 16.30
C LEU A 57 -6.08 -11.79 17.19
N PRO A 58 -7.02 -11.22 17.98
CA PRO A 58 -7.97 -12.02 18.77
C PRO A 58 -8.91 -12.86 17.90
N SER A 59 -9.22 -12.39 16.70
CA SER A 59 -9.95 -13.12 15.66
C SER A 59 -9.39 -12.80 14.28
N LYS A 60 -9.44 -13.79 13.38
CA LYS A 60 -9.07 -13.69 11.96
C LYS A 60 -10.27 -13.33 11.06
N ASP A 61 -11.40 -12.96 11.65
CA ASP A 61 -12.58 -12.56 10.92
C ASP A 61 -12.39 -11.21 10.21
N PHE A 62 -13.03 -11.09 9.05
CA PHE A 62 -12.99 -9.89 8.22
C PHE A 62 -14.29 -9.10 8.32
N ILE A 63 -14.18 -7.79 8.54
CA ILE A 63 -15.31 -6.87 8.51
C ILE A 63 -15.27 -6.06 7.22
N SER A 64 -16.29 -6.16 6.37
CA SER A 64 -16.33 -5.38 5.13
C SER A 64 -16.44 -3.87 5.41
N ASN A 65 -15.62 -3.06 4.73
CA ASN A 65 -15.68 -1.60 4.83
C ASN A 65 -16.33 -0.99 3.57
N LEU A 66 -17.67 -1.05 3.52
CA LEU A 66 -18.44 -0.51 2.39
C LEU A 66 -18.36 1.01 2.28
N THR A 67 -18.15 1.72 3.38
CA THR A 67 -18.02 3.18 3.39
C THR A 67 -16.76 3.61 2.66
N LEU A 68 -15.61 2.99 2.98
CA LEU A 68 -14.36 3.29 2.31
C LEU A 68 -14.38 2.85 0.83
N HIS A 69 -15.05 1.74 0.52
CA HIS A 69 -15.29 1.34 -0.87
C HIS A 69 -16.07 2.41 -1.65
N ARG A 70 -17.12 2.99 -1.07
CA ARG A 70 -17.87 4.08 -1.71
C ARG A 70 -17.02 5.33 -1.89
N LEU A 71 -16.21 5.70 -0.89
CA LEU A 71 -15.32 6.86 -0.96
C LEU A 71 -14.27 6.72 -2.06
N ILE A 72 -13.64 5.55 -2.19
CA ILE A 72 -12.67 5.26 -3.26
C ILE A 72 -13.34 5.37 -4.63
N ASN A 73 -14.54 4.81 -4.79
CA ASN A 73 -15.27 4.90 -6.06
C ASN A 73 -15.66 6.34 -6.42
N LEU A 74 -16.14 7.12 -5.46
CA LEU A 74 -16.44 8.54 -5.67
C LEU A 74 -15.17 9.33 -6.04
N TRP A 75 -14.05 9.02 -5.39
CA TRP A 75 -12.77 9.62 -5.71
C TRP A 75 -12.35 9.31 -7.15
N ILE A 76 -12.38 8.04 -7.55
CA ILE A 76 -12.09 7.61 -8.93
C ILE A 76 -13.00 8.35 -9.91
N GLN A 77 -14.31 8.36 -9.68
CA GLN A 77 -15.27 9.04 -10.56
C GLN A 77 -15.01 10.55 -10.66
N SER A 78 -14.75 11.23 -9.54
CA SER A 78 -14.45 12.67 -9.53
C SER A 78 -13.17 13.00 -10.31
N SER A 79 -12.20 12.08 -10.34
CA SER A 79 -10.94 12.24 -11.04
C SER A 79 -11.02 11.93 -12.54
N THR A 80 -12.00 11.13 -12.98
CA THR A 80 -12.20 10.76 -14.40
C THR A 80 -13.21 11.65 -15.13
N LEU A 81 -14.15 12.28 -14.42
CA LEU A 81 -15.26 13.04 -15.02
C LEU A 81 -14.98 14.54 -15.26
N ARG A 82 -13.76 15.04 -15.04
CA ARG A 82 -13.44 16.45 -15.37
C ARG A 82 -13.54 16.70 -16.89
N PRO A 83 -14.47 17.52 -17.38
CA PRO A 83 -14.64 17.75 -18.82
C PRO A 83 -13.44 18.55 -19.35
N GLY A 84 -12.64 17.95 -20.24
CA GLY A 84 -11.55 18.64 -20.94
C GLY A 84 -10.20 17.93 -20.98
N SER A 85 -10.02 16.78 -20.32
CA SER A 85 -8.76 16.01 -20.41
C SER A 85 -8.99 14.58 -20.89
N ASN A 86 -8.83 14.35 -22.19
CA ASN A 86 -8.57 13.01 -22.70
C ASN A 86 -7.11 12.64 -22.29
N SER A 87 -6.95 11.72 -21.32
CA SER A 87 -5.69 11.10 -20.78
C SER A 87 -5.15 11.64 -19.41
N PRO A 88 -4.21 10.96 -18.72
CA PRO A 88 -4.38 9.91 -17.71
C PRO A 88 -3.95 10.41 -16.30
N ARG A 89 -4.49 11.54 -15.83
CA ARG A 89 -4.08 12.14 -14.53
C ARG A 89 -4.32 11.25 -13.32
N LEU A 90 -5.41 10.48 -13.29
CA LEU A 90 -5.69 9.55 -12.19
C LEU A 90 -4.59 8.50 -12.06
N LEU A 91 -4.23 7.85 -13.17
CA LEU A 91 -3.16 6.85 -13.18
C LEU A 91 -1.84 7.49 -12.75
N SER A 92 -1.50 8.65 -13.32
CA SER A 92 -0.29 9.40 -12.90
C SER A 92 -0.29 9.72 -11.41
N ALA A 93 -1.42 10.15 -10.84
CA ALA A 93 -1.54 10.45 -9.42
C ALA A 93 -1.44 9.18 -8.56
N ILE A 94 -2.04 8.06 -9.00
CA ILE A 94 -1.92 6.75 -8.33
C ILE A 94 -0.46 6.30 -8.33
N PHE A 95 0.21 6.35 -9.49
CA PHE A 95 1.63 6.00 -9.62
C PHE A 95 2.51 6.88 -8.75
N GLU A 96 2.27 8.19 -8.72
CA GLU A 96 3.03 9.12 -7.90
C GLU A 96 2.86 8.84 -6.41
N VAL A 97 1.63 8.62 -5.92
CA VAL A 97 1.42 8.32 -4.50
C VAL A 97 1.97 6.94 -4.15
N ARG A 98 1.83 5.94 -5.03
CA ARG A 98 2.47 4.63 -4.83
C ARG A 98 3.99 4.76 -4.74
N ALA A 99 4.61 5.54 -5.61
CA ALA A 99 6.04 5.79 -5.57
C ALA A 99 6.45 6.44 -4.24
N LYS A 100 5.70 7.46 -3.77
CA LYS A 100 5.95 8.09 -2.46
C LYS A 100 5.86 7.09 -1.30
N LEU A 101 4.81 6.26 -1.26
CA LEU A 101 4.68 5.22 -0.23
C LEU A 101 5.80 4.19 -0.25
N LEU A 102 6.25 3.80 -1.45
CA LEU A 102 7.38 2.88 -1.59
C LEU A 102 8.67 3.48 -1.06
N MET A 103 8.94 4.76 -1.39
CA MET A 103 10.11 5.48 -0.87
C MET A 103 10.08 5.56 0.66
N GLU A 104 8.95 5.95 1.25
CA GLU A 104 8.79 5.99 2.72
C GLU A 104 9.03 4.61 3.37
N ARG A 105 8.54 3.53 2.73
CA ARG A 105 8.76 2.17 3.24
C ARG A 105 10.23 1.77 3.17
N ILE A 106 10.89 2.04 2.06
CA ILE A 106 12.32 1.75 1.86
C ILE A 106 13.13 2.47 2.94
N GLU A 107 12.87 3.75 3.18
CA GLU A 107 13.55 4.53 4.22
C GLU A 107 13.27 4.00 5.62
N SER A 108 12.05 3.54 5.91
CA SER A 108 11.69 2.99 7.23
C SER A 108 12.29 1.60 7.51
N GLN A 109 12.58 0.81 6.46
CA GLN A 109 12.98 -0.59 6.59
C GLN A 109 14.48 -0.81 6.33
N ILE A 110 15.13 0.09 5.56
CA ILE A 110 16.56 0.01 5.25
C ILE A 110 17.33 0.88 6.23
N CYS A 111 18.18 0.25 7.04
CA CYS A 111 19.30 0.97 7.64
C CYS A 111 20.31 1.22 6.52
N VAL A 112 20.47 2.48 6.11
CA VAL A 112 21.35 2.89 4.99
C VAL A 112 22.78 2.35 5.18
N ASP A 113 23.21 2.21 6.44
CA ASP A 113 24.48 1.60 6.84
C ASP A 113 24.60 0.12 6.45
N SER A 114 23.52 -0.63 6.50
CA SER A 114 23.50 -2.04 6.08
C SER A 114 23.65 -2.17 4.57
N LEU A 115 23.10 -1.23 3.80
CA LEU A 115 23.21 -1.24 2.33
C LEU A 115 24.63 -0.88 1.86
N SER A 116 25.26 0.09 2.53
CA SER A 116 26.67 0.44 2.30
C SER A 116 27.59 -0.76 2.56
N LYS A 117 27.36 -1.51 3.64
CA LYS A 117 28.14 -2.73 3.95
C LYS A 117 27.97 -3.83 2.89
N VAL A 118 26.76 -3.99 2.36
CA VAL A 118 26.51 -4.94 1.26
C VAL A 118 27.20 -4.47 -0.03
N SER A 119 27.16 -3.16 -0.34
CA SER A 119 27.87 -2.57 -1.48
C SER A 119 29.39 -2.72 -1.37
N GLU A 120 29.95 -2.52 -0.17
CA GLU A 120 31.36 -2.78 0.12
C GLU A 120 31.69 -4.26 -0.06
N PHE A 121 30.85 -5.17 0.46
CA PHE A 121 31.05 -6.61 0.33
C PHE A 121 31.08 -7.08 -1.14
N VAL A 122 30.19 -6.53 -1.98
CA VAL A 122 30.14 -6.80 -3.43
C VAL A 122 31.35 -6.21 -4.15
N SER A 123 31.83 -5.04 -3.72
CA SER A 123 32.98 -4.37 -4.34
C SER A 123 34.33 -4.96 -3.91
N CYS A 124 34.38 -5.69 -2.79
CA CYS A 124 35.64 -6.21 -2.23
C CYS A 124 36.27 -7.37 -3.02
N CYS A 125 35.49 -8.14 -3.80
CA CYS A 125 36.01 -9.21 -4.65
C CYS A 125 34.97 -9.69 -5.67
N GLU A 126 35.38 -9.97 -6.92
CA GLU A 126 34.50 -10.58 -7.96
C GLU A 126 33.89 -11.92 -7.50
N GLU A 127 34.59 -12.68 -6.66
CA GLU A 127 34.09 -13.94 -6.09
C GLU A 127 32.86 -13.77 -5.19
N ASN A 128 32.64 -12.58 -4.61
CA ASN A 128 31.45 -12.33 -3.80
C ASN A 128 30.21 -12.03 -4.65
N GLN A 129 30.38 -11.70 -5.94
CA GLN A 129 29.25 -11.45 -6.84
C GLN A 129 28.41 -12.71 -7.09
N ARG A 130 29.02 -13.90 -6.96
CA ARG A 130 28.33 -15.20 -7.10
C ARG A 130 27.19 -15.42 -6.11
N PHE A 131 27.13 -14.66 -5.00
CA PHE A 131 26.08 -14.78 -3.99
C PHE A 131 24.80 -14.00 -4.33
N PHE A 132 24.79 -13.22 -5.40
CA PHE A 132 23.66 -12.36 -5.81
C PHE A 132 23.01 -12.79 -7.14
N CYS A 133 23.37 -13.97 -7.67
CA CYS A 133 22.77 -14.58 -8.87
C CYS A 133 21.93 -15.81 -8.52
#